data_AF-A0A812GNY0-F1
#
_entry.id   AF-A0A812GNY0-F1
#
_cell.length_a   1.000
_cell.length_b   1.000
_cell.length_c   1.000
_cell.angle_alpha   90.00
_cell.angle_beta   90.00
_cell.angle_gamma   90.00
#
_symmetry.space_group_name_H-M   'P 1'
#
loop_
_entity.id
_entity.type
_entity.pdbx_description
1 polymer ?
#
loop_
_entity_poly.entity_id
_entity_poly.type
_entity_poly.pdbx_seq_one_letter_code
_entity_poly.pdbx_strand_id
1 'polypeptide(L)'
;MDQNEKAFQKQDAVFIGSKRLTAKKSKKAVRYWRSVGLGFATPKEAKEGNFVDKKCPFTGNVSIRGAILKGMVISTKMKRTIVIRRNYLHYIKKFNRFWAS
;
A
#
# COMPACT_ATOMS: atom_id res chain seq x y z
N MET A 1 -11.64 12.16 -7.56
CA MET A 1 -10.36 12.46 -6.87
C MET A 1 -10.74 13.36 -5.71
N ASP A 2 -10.90 12.79 -4.52
CA ASP A 2 -11.26 13.57 -3.35
C ASP A 2 -10.02 14.30 -2.87
N GLN A 3 -9.89 15.54 -3.33
CA GLN A 3 -8.81 16.44 -2.99
C GLN A 3 -9.06 17.02 -1.58
N ASN A 4 -8.83 16.19 -0.58
CA ASN A 4 -9.14 16.51 0.82
C ASN A 4 -8.05 17.31 1.54
N GLU A 5 -6.92 17.57 0.87
CA GLU A 5 -5.77 18.27 1.43
C GLU A 5 -5.50 19.57 0.65
N LYS A 6 -4.84 20.53 1.32
CA LYS A 6 -4.52 21.84 0.72
C LYS A 6 -3.61 21.73 -0.51
N ALA A 7 -2.71 20.75 -0.50
CA ALA A 7 -1.76 20.52 -1.59
C ALA A 7 -2.34 19.56 -2.65
N PHE A 8 -2.29 19.95 -3.92
CA PHE A 8 -2.78 19.12 -5.04
C PHE A 8 -2.13 17.73 -5.05
N GLN A 9 -2.95 16.69 -4.93
CA GLN A 9 -2.47 15.32 -4.88
C GLN A 9 -2.34 14.73 -6.29
N LYS A 10 -1.12 14.35 -6.68
CA LYS A 10 -0.82 13.67 -7.95
C LYS A 10 0.18 12.53 -7.74
N GLN A 11 0.20 11.60 -8.70
CA GLN A 11 1.25 10.58 -8.76
C GLN A 11 2.51 11.19 -9.39
N ASP A 12 3.66 11.02 -8.75
CA ASP A 12 4.92 11.61 -9.23
C ASP A 12 5.38 11.00 -10.57
N ALA A 13 5.03 9.73 -10.82
CA ALA A 13 5.35 9.02 -12.07
C ALA A 13 4.40 9.33 -13.24
N VAL A 14 3.34 10.13 -13.03
CA VAL A 14 2.36 10.45 -14.09
C VAL A 14 2.35 11.96 -14.35
N PHE A 15 2.71 12.34 -15.57
CA PHE A 15 2.60 13.72 -16.02
C PHE A 15 1.19 14.00 -16.57
N ILE A 16 0.42 14.80 -15.83
CA ILE A 16 -0.98 15.15 -16.17
C ILE A 16 -1.04 16.18 -17.31
N GLY A 17 -0.06 17.07 -17.44
CA GLY A 17 -0.04 18.16 -18.42
C GLY A 17 0.34 17.76 -19.85
N SER A 18 0.29 16.47 -20.18
CA SER A 18 0.61 16.01 -21.54
C SER A 18 -0.45 16.51 -22.52
N LYS A 19 -0.04 17.25 -23.55
CA LYS A 19 -0.94 17.77 -24.61
C LYS A 19 -1.86 16.67 -25.18
N ARG A 20 -1.37 15.43 -25.29
CA ARG A 20 -2.14 14.27 -25.78
C ARG A 20 -3.27 13.84 -24.82
N LEU A 21 -3.09 14.03 -23.52
CA LEU A 21 -4.08 13.70 -22.49
C LEU A 21 -5.06 14.86 -22.28
N THR A 22 -4.60 16.11 -22.37
CA THR A 22 -5.43 17.31 -22.22
C THR A 22 -6.31 17.59 -23.44
N ALA A 23 -5.87 17.22 -24.65
CA ALA A 23 -6.61 17.48 -25.90
C ALA A 23 -7.92 16.68 -26.07
N LYS A 24 -8.09 15.57 -25.33
CA LYS A 24 -9.34 14.79 -25.35
C LYS A 24 -9.86 14.60 -23.93
N LYS A 25 -10.95 15.29 -23.61
CA LYS A 25 -11.65 15.25 -22.30
C LYS A 25 -12.10 13.84 -21.85
N SER A 26 -12.12 12.87 -22.76
CA SER A 26 -12.70 11.53 -22.58
C SER A 26 -11.69 10.38 -22.40
N LYS A 27 -10.38 10.62 -22.43
CA LYS A 27 -9.41 9.53 -22.22
C LYS A 27 -9.29 9.18 -20.74
N LYS A 28 -9.42 7.88 -20.43
CA LYS A 28 -9.19 7.30 -19.11
C LYS A 28 -7.85 7.81 -18.56
N ALA A 29 -7.88 8.39 -17.35
CA ALA A 29 -6.70 8.99 -16.75
C ALA A 29 -5.57 7.95 -16.66
N VAL A 30 -4.37 8.34 -17.13
CA VAL A 30 -3.19 7.49 -17.01
C VAL A 30 -2.87 7.33 -15.53
N ARG A 31 -2.72 6.09 -15.08
CA ARG A 31 -2.41 5.76 -13.68
C ARG A 31 -1.15 4.90 -13.63
N TYR A 32 -0.23 5.29 -12.77
CA TYR A 32 0.94 4.50 -12.45
C TYR A 32 0.58 3.42 -11.43
N TRP A 33 0.91 2.20 -11.78
CA TRP A 33 0.93 1.04 -10.90
C TRP A 33 2.08 0.13 -11.32
N ARG A 34 2.59 -0.67 -10.39
CA ARG A 34 3.70 -1.61 -10.64
C ARG A 34 3.44 -2.94 -9.96
N SER A 35 4.08 -4.00 -10.48
CA SER A 35 4.20 -5.26 -9.77
C SER A 35 5.28 -5.15 -8.69
N VAL A 36 5.00 -5.68 -7.50
CA VAL A 36 5.93 -5.66 -6.36
C VAL A 36 6.84 -6.90 -6.32
N GLY A 37 6.52 -7.94 -7.11
CA GLY A 37 7.21 -9.23 -7.08
C GLY A 37 6.80 -10.10 -5.88
N LEU A 38 7.67 -11.04 -5.50
CA LEU A 38 7.51 -11.94 -4.33
C LEU A 38 6.23 -12.79 -4.36
N GLY A 39 5.67 -13.05 -5.55
CA GLY A 39 4.44 -13.83 -5.73
C GLY A 39 3.13 -13.10 -5.37
N PHE A 40 3.18 -11.79 -5.06
CA PHE A 40 1.98 -11.02 -4.76
C PHE A 40 1.30 -10.50 -6.02
N ALA A 41 0.00 -10.78 -6.16
CA ALA A 41 -0.82 -10.19 -7.21
C ALA A 41 -1.08 -8.71 -6.94
N THR A 42 -0.95 -7.88 -7.98
CA THR A 42 -1.34 -6.47 -7.91
C THR A 42 -2.86 -6.34 -7.75
N PRO A 43 -3.36 -5.65 -6.72
CA PRO A 43 -4.79 -5.53 -6.46
C PRO A 43 -5.50 -4.73 -7.57
N LYS A 44 -6.75 -5.08 -7.87
CA LYS A 44 -7.58 -4.39 -8.88
C LYS A 44 -7.74 -2.91 -8.56
N GLU A 45 -7.95 -2.59 -7.28
CA GLU A 45 -8.06 -1.21 -6.78
C GLU A 45 -6.81 -0.37 -7.05
N ALA A 46 -5.61 -0.96 -7.03
CA ALA A 46 -4.41 -0.21 -7.39
C ALA A 46 -4.36 0.13 -8.89
N LYS A 47 -4.93 -0.72 -9.75
CA LYS A 47 -4.96 -0.52 -11.21
C LYS A 47 -6.04 0.49 -11.64
N GLU A 48 -7.20 0.44 -11.02
CA GLU A 48 -8.40 1.17 -11.46
C GLU A 48 -8.84 2.29 -10.51
N GLY A 49 -8.40 2.25 -9.25
CA GLY A 49 -8.81 3.20 -8.22
C GLY A 49 -8.23 4.60 -8.42
N ASN A 50 -8.89 5.60 -7.83
CA ASN A 50 -8.55 7.02 -7.98
C ASN A 50 -7.94 7.63 -6.71
N PHE A 51 -7.15 6.86 -5.96
CA PHE A 51 -6.44 7.35 -4.78
C PHE A 51 -4.99 7.73 -5.09
N VAL A 52 -4.46 8.70 -4.35
CA VAL A 52 -3.04 9.07 -4.36
C VAL A 52 -2.44 8.75 -2.99
N ASP A 53 -1.55 7.77 -2.98
CA ASP A 53 -0.77 7.41 -1.80
C ASP A 53 0.68 7.16 -2.19
N LYS A 54 1.58 8.04 -1.75
CA LYS A 54 3.01 7.95 -2.03
C LYS A 54 3.67 6.77 -1.31
N LYS A 55 3.07 6.29 -0.22
CA LYS A 55 3.58 5.18 0.59
C LYS A 55 3.05 3.81 0.13
N CYS A 56 2.12 3.77 -0.82
CA CYS A 56 1.60 2.52 -1.36
C CYS A 56 2.70 1.78 -2.13
N PRO A 57 2.91 0.47 -1.88
CA PRO A 57 3.93 -0.30 -2.59
C PRO A 57 3.58 -0.53 -4.08
N PHE A 58 2.30 -0.45 -4.46
CA PHE A 58 1.84 -0.69 -5.82
C PHE A 58 1.78 0.57 -6.68
N THR A 59 1.41 1.72 -6.10
CA THR A 59 1.19 2.98 -6.85
C THR A 59 2.18 4.09 -6.49
N GLY A 60 3.09 3.84 -5.54
CA GLY A 60 4.21 4.71 -5.15
C GLY A 60 5.58 4.08 -5.43
N ASN A 61 6.64 4.75 -4.96
CA ASN A 61 8.03 4.32 -5.14
C ASN A 61 8.57 3.44 -3.97
N VAL A 62 7.69 2.99 -3.08
CA VAL A 62 8.08 2.17 -1.91
C VAL A 62 8.31 0.72 -2.35
N SER A 63 9.52 0.19 -2.12
CA SER A 63 9.90 -1.18 -2.44
C SER A 63 9.80 -2.10 -1.23
N ILE A 64 9.27 -3.31 -1.43
CA ILE A 64 9.16 -4.34 -0.39
C ILE A 64 10.48 -5.12 -0.34
N ARG A 65 11.12 -5.18 0.83
CA ARG A 65 12.35 -5.95 1.07
C ARG A 65 12.35 -6.52 2.49
N GLY A 66 13.10 -7.60 2.70
CA GLY A 66 13.29 -8.22 4.01
C GLY A 66 12.15 -9.18 4.38
N ALA A 67 11.77 -9.19 5.66
CA ALA A 67 10.85 -10.17 6.21
C ALA A 67 9.39 -9.93 5.78
N ILE A 68 8.70 -11.01 5.40
CA ILE A 68 7.25 -11.02 5.17
C ILE A 68 6.59 -11.64 6.41
N LEU A 69 5.71 -10.88 7.06
CA LEU A 69 5.06 -11.28 8.31
C LEU A 69 3.57 -11.50 8.11
N LYS A 70 3.00 -12.45 8.85
CA LYS A 70 1.56 -12.67 8.98
C LYS A 70 1.14 -12.42 10.43
N GLY A 71 -0.02 -11.80 10.63
CA GLY A 71 -0.56 -11.46 11.94
C GLY A 71 -2.02 -11.00 11.86
N MET A 72 -2.66 -10.81 13.00
CA MET A 72 -4.06 -10.39 13.11
C MET A 72 -4.16 -8.88 13.28
N VAL A 73 -5.12 -8.24 12.62
CA VAL A 73 -5.37 -6.80 12.76
C VAL A 73 -6.09 -6.53 14.09
N ILE A 74 -5.49 -5.71 14.95
CA ILE A 74 -6.09 -5.30 16.25
C ILE A 74 -6.86 -3.99 16.11
N SER A 75 -6.32 -3.04 15.34
CA SER A 75 -6.86 -1.69 15.27
C SER A 75 -6.60 -1.01 13.93
N THR A 76 -7.58 -0.21 13.51
CA THR A 76 -7.61 0.56 12.25
C THR A 76 -7.90 2.05 12.49
N LYS A 77 -7.73 2.54 13.73
CA LYS A 77 -8.10 3.93 14.12
C LYS A 77 -7.27 5.03 13.44
N MET A 78 -6.09 4.70 12.91
CA MET A 78 -5.18 5.66 12.30
C MET A 78 -5.40 5.79 10.78
N LYS A 79 -5.18 6.98 10.22
CA LYS A 79 -5.27 7.23 8.78
C LYS A 79 -4.20 6.44 8.03
N ARG A 80 -4.62 5.56 7.10
CA ARG A 80 -3.76 4.74 6.21
C ARG A 80 -2.69 3.89 6.95
N THR A 81 -2.94 3.54 8.21
CA THR A 81 -2.06 2.71 9.05
C THR A 81 -2.89 1.73 9.87
N ILE A 82 -2.39 0.52 10.06
CA ILE A 82 -3.05 -0.53 10.86
C ILE A 82 -2.09 -1.09 11.92
N VAL A 83 -2.63 -1.53 13.05
CA VAL A 83 -1.86 -2.20 14.11
C VAL A 83 -2.09 -3.71 14.02
N ILE A 84 -1.01 -4.48 13.92
CA ILE A 84 -1.03 -5.95 13.75
C ILE A 84 -0.43 -6.63 14.99
N ARG A 85 -1.10 -7.66 15.50
CA ARG A 85 -0.58 -8.59 16.52
C ARG A 85 0.02 -9.83 15.89
N ARG A 86 1.15 -10.28 16.42
CA ARG A 86 1.69 -11.62 16.16
C ARG A 86 1.72 -12.38 17.47
N ASN A 87 0.80 -13.32 17.62
CA ASN A 87 0.85 -14.25 18.74
C ASN A 87 1.87 -15.33 18.40
N TYR A 88 2.85 -15.53 19.27
CA TYR A 88 3.82 -16.60 19.14
C TYR A 88 4.08 -17.24 20.49
N LEU A 89 4.47 -18.51 20.46
CA LEU A 89 4.81 -19.27 21.64
C LEU A 89 6.31 -19.15 21.88
N HIS A 90 6.69 -18.58 23.02
CA HIS A 90 8.07 -18.51 23.45
C HIS A 90 8.42 -19.75 24.28
N TYR A 91 9.48 -20.48 23.88
CA TYR A 91 9.90 -21.69 24.56
C TYR A 91 10.87 -21.40 25.71
N ILE A 92 10.51 -21.85 26.92
CA ILE A 92 11.31 -21.69 28.14
C ILE A 92 12.04 -23.01 28.44
N LYS A 93 13.34 -23.05 28.13
CA LYS A 93 14.20 -24.25 28.27
C LYS A 93 14.17 -24.84 29.68
N LYS A 94 14.26 -24.00 30.72
CA LYS A 94 14.32 -24.43 32.13
C LYS A 94 13.12 -25.29 32.56
N PHE A 95 11.93 -24.99 32.04
CA PHE A 95 10.69 -25.67 32.44
C PHE A 95 10.13 -26.56 31.33
N ASN A 96 10.81 -26.66 30.19
CA ASN A 96 10.35 -27.36 28.99
C ASN A 96 8.90 -27.00 28.61
N ARG A 97 8.55 -25.71 28.66
CA ARG A 97 7.18 -25.19 28.47
C ARG A 97 7.16 -24.04 27.47
N PHE A 98 5.99 -23.82 26.87
CA PHE A 98 5.71 -22.67 26.01
C PHE A 98 4.91 -21.62 26.78
N TRP A 99 5.28 -20.35 26.62
CA TRP A 99 4.55 -19.20 27.14
C TRP A 99 3.99 -18.39 25.96
N ALA A 100 2.72 -17.99 26.06
CA ALA A 100 2.09 -17.14 25.05
C ALA A 100 2.53 -15.68 25.24
N SER A 101 3.23 -15.13 24.24
CA SER A 101 3.58 -13.71 24.18
C SER A 101 2.57 -12.90 23.37
#